data_AF-A0A139DNI0-F1
#
_entry.id   AF-A0A139DNI0-F1
#
_cell.length_a   1.000
_cell.length_b   1.000
_cell.length_c   1.000
_cell.angle_alpha   90.00
_cell.angle_beta   90.00
_cell.angle_gamma   90.00
#
_symmetry.space_group_name_H-M   'P 1'
#
loop_
_entity.id
_entity.type
_entity.pdbx_description
1 polymer ?
#
loop_
_entity_poly.entity_id
_entity_poly.type
_entity_poly.pdbx_seq_one_letter_code
_entity_poly.pdbx_strand_id
1 'polypeptide(L)'
;MTNTNIVNQILATANEAYENGECRINEDLPKGERGDTLADFLAIELQEVTEGEPSATAAISSAYAAVDSAIRQLTDVRDSLDNLALNHAS
;
A
#
# COMPACT_ATOMS: atom_id res chain seq x y z
N MET A 1 -21.00 9.40 -9.70
CA MET A 1 -19.77 8.59 -9.85
C MET A 1 -19.89 7.44 -8.88
N THR A 2 -19.84 6.20 -9.37
CA THR A 2 -19.91 5.00 -8.53
C THR A 2 -18.57 4.78 -7.81
N ASN A 3 -18.59 4.24 -6.58
CA ASN A 3 -17.39 3.99 -5.76
C ASN A 3 -16.31 3.15 -6.47
N THR A 4 -16.71 2.18 -7.28
CA THR A 4 -15.77 1.35 -8.06
C THR A 4 -14.86 2.21 -8.96
N ASN A 5 -15.33 3.38 -9.39
CA ASN A 5 -14.52 4.27 -10.22
C ASN A 5 -13.41 4.97 -9.43
N ILE A 6 -13.60 5.27 -8.13
CA ILE A 6 -12.55 5.90 -7.32
C ILE A 6 -11.49 4.88 -6.89
N VAL A 7 -11.89 3.66 -6.54
CA VAL A 7 -10.94 2.59 -6.17
C VAL A 7 -9.95 2.33 -7.31
N ASN A 8 -10.45 2.19 -8.54
CA ASN A 8 -9.60 2.01 -9.72
C ASN A 8 -8.66 3.22 -9.96
N GLN A 9 -9.09 4.45 -9.68
CA GLN A 9 -8.23 5.63 -9.78
C GLN A 9 -7.13 5.64 -8.73
N ILE A 10 -7.44 5.24 -7.49
CA ILE A 10 -6.45 5.13 -6.40
C ILE A 10 -5.41 4.08 -6.77
N LEU A 11 -5.83 2.89 -7.21
CA LEU A 11 -4.92 1.83 -7.61
C LEU A 11 -4.08 2.22 -8.83
N ALA A 12 -4.66 2.89 -9.83
CA ALA A 12 -3.91 3.41 -10.97
C ALA A 12 -2.86 4.46 -10.55
N THR A 13 -3.23 5.37 -9.66
CA THR A 13 -2.32 6.37 -9.11
C THR A 13 -1.16 5.72 -8.35
N ALA A 14 -1.46 4.72 -7.51
CA ALA A 14 -0.44 3.96 -6.78
C ALA A 14 0.47 3.19 -7.74
N ASN A 15 -0.09 2.58 -8.79
CA ASN A 15 0.68 1.89 -9.82
C ASN A 15 1.66 2.84 -10.51
N GLU A 16 1.17 3.96 -11.06
CA GLU A 16 2.02 4.94 -11.76
C GLU A 16 3.16 5.47 -10.87
N ALA A 17 2.90 5.67 -9.58
CA ALA A 17 3.91 6.13 -8.63
C ALA A 17 4.93 5.04 -8.25
N TYR A 18 4.53 3.78 -8.22
CA TYR A 18 5.37 2.65 -7.78
C TYR A 18 6.08 2.01 -8.97
N GLU A 19 7.42 2.07 -8.97
CA GLU A 19 8.27 1.50 -10.04
C GLU A 19 7.82 1.93 -11.46
N ASN A 20 7.30 3.16 -11.60
CA ASN A 20 6.76 3.74 -12.83
C ASN A 20 5.63 2.91 -13.50
N GLY A 21 4.88 2.12 -12.72
CA GLY A 21 3.74 1.34 -13.21
C GLY A 21 4.04 -0.09 -13.66
N GLU A 22 5.29 -0.54 -13.56
CA GLU A 22 5.70 -1.89 -14.00
C GLU A 22 5.18 -3.01 -13.09
N CYS A 23 4.77 -2.69 -11.86
CA CYS A 23 4.37 -3.69 -10.86
C CYS A 23 2.88 -4.05 -10.83
N ARG A 24 2.06 -3.51 -11.75
CA ARG A 24 0.69 -3.97 -12.02
C ARG A 24 -0.22 -3.93 -10.77
N ILE A 25 -0.09 -2.89 -9.95
CA ILE A 25 -0.88 -2.68 -8.71
C ILE A 25 -2.38 -2.54 -9.03
N ASN A 26 -2.71 -1.96 -10.18
CA ASN A 26 -4.08 -1.72 -10.64
C ASN A 26 -4.72 -2.91 -11.37
N GLU A 27 -4.03 -4.04 -11.48
CA GLU A 27 -4.59 -5.27 -12.03
C GLU A 27 -5.15 -6.16 -10.92
N ASP A 28 -6.25 -6.87 -11.21
CA ASP A 28 -6.81 -7.89 -10.33
C ASP A 28 -6.01 -9.20 -10.46
N LEU A 29 -4.91 -9.27 -9.71
CA LEU A 29 -4.03 -10.42 -9.65
C LEU A 29 -3.99 -11.01 -8.23
N PRO A 30 -3.97 -12.34 -8.09
CA PRO A 30 -3.74 -13.00 -6.81
C PRO A 30 -2.41 -12.55 -6.17
N LYS A 31 -2.37 -12.59 -4.84
CA LYS A 31 -1.14 -12.36 -4.07
C LYS A 31 -0.02 -13.30 -4.56
N GLY A 32 1.15 -12.75 -4.83
CA GLY A 32 2.35 -13.45 -5.29
C GLY A 32 2.57 -13.37 -6.81
N GLU A 33 1.52 -13.11 -7.60
CA GLU A 33 1.61 -13.10 -9.07
C GLU A 33 2.23 -11.81 -9.62
N ARG A 34 2.37 -10.76 -8.80
CA ARG A 34 3.08 -9.52 -9.18
C ARG A 34 4.59 -9.66 -9.12
N GLY A 35 5.11 -10.67 -8.41
CA GLY A 35 6.55 -10.87 -8.22
C GLY A 35 7.22 -9.86 -7.29
N ASP A 36 6.44 -8.95 -6.69
CA ASP A 36 6.87 -7.96 -5.72
C ASP A 36 5.90 -7.96 -4.53
N THR A 37 6.40 -8.34 -3.35
CA THR A 37 5.62 -8.45 -2.13
C THR A 37 5.04 -7.11 -1.67
N LEU A 38 5.75 -6.01 -1.89
CA LEU A 38 5.27 -4.67 -1.55
C LEU A 38 4.21 -4.21 -2.55
N ALA A 39 4.37 -4.52 -3.84
CA ALA A 39 3.31 -4.27 -4.82
C ALA A 39 2.03 -5.07 -4.51
N ASP A 40 2.16 -6.33 -4.09
CA ASP A 40 1.02 -7.14 -3.63
C ASP A 40 0.35 -6.54 -2.39
N PHE A 41 1.14 -6.09 -1.42
CA PHE A 41 0.63 -5.40 -0.23
C PHE A 41 -0.16 -4.15 -0.63
N LEU A 42 0.41 -3.29 -1.47
CA LEU A 42 -0.23 -2.05 -1.91
C LEU A 42 -1.54 -2.33 -2.66
N ALA A 43 -1.56 -3.30 -3.58
CA ALA A 43 -2.75 -3.64 -4.35
C ALA A 43 -3.90 -4.13 -3.45
N ILE A 44 -3.60 -5.03 -2.53
CA ILE A 44 -4.60 -5.64 -1.63
C ILE A 44 -5.08 -4.62 -0.61
N GLU A 45 -4.16 -3.97 0.10
CA GLU A 45 -4.52 -3.05 1.18
C GLU A 45 -5.32 -1.86 0.64
N LEU A 46 -4.88 -1.24 -0.46
CA LEU A 46 -5.59 -0.10 -1.04
C LEU A 46 -6.96 -0.50 -1.58
N GLN A 47 -7.11 -1.70 -2.16
CA GLN A 47 -8.42 -2.21 -2.55
C GLN A 47 -9.33 -2.35 -1.32
N GLU A 48 -8.87 -3.07 -0.29
CA GLU A 48 -9.68 -3.40 0.89
C GLU A 48 -10.12 -2.17 1.69
N VAL A 49 -9.22 -1.21 1.93
CA VAL A 49 -9.52 -0.04 2.77
C VAL A 49 -10.35 1.02 2.03
N THR A 50 -10.43 0.96 0.71
CA THR A 50 -11.19 1.93 -0.09
C THR A 50 -12.52 1.38 -0.59
N GLU A 51 -12.67 0.05 -0.65
CA GLU A 51 -13.89 -0.60 -1.05
C GLU A 51 -15.02 -0.34 -0.04
N GLY A 52 -16.15 0.17 -0.55
CA GLY A 52 -17.33 0.46 0.27
C GLY A 52 -17.34 1.83 0.96
N GLU A 53 -16.27 2.63 0.86
CA GLU A 53 -16.21 3.98 1.42
C GLU A 53 -17.29 4.91 0.83
N PRO A 54 -18.00 5.74 1.60
CA PRO A 54 -19.22 6.40 1.13
C PRO A 54 -18.97 7.53 0.11
N SER A 55 -17.72 7.92 -0.11
CA SER A 55 -17.34 9.00 -1.03
C SER A 55 -15.89 8.88 -1.49
N ALA A 56 -15.54 9.60 -2.56
CA ALA A 56 -14.17 9.66 -3.04
C ALA A 56 -13.20 10.23 -2.00
N THR A 57 -13.60 11.25 -1.25
CA THR A 57 -12.76 11.84 -0.20
C THR A 57 -12.49 10.85 0.93
N ALA A 58 -13.50 10.06 1.32
CA ALA A 58 -13.34 9.02 2.34
C ALA A 58 -12.40 7.92 1.85
N ALA A 59 -12.59 7.42 0.62
CA ALA A 59 -11.70 6.44 -0.01
C ALA A 59 -10.24 6.92 -0.05
N ILE A 60 -9.99 8.16 -0.52
CA ILE A 60 -8.65 8.73 -0.56
C ILE A 60 -8.06 8.85 0.86
N SER A 61 -8.86 9.28 1.84
CA SER A 61 -8.42 9.38 3.23
C SER A 61 -8.03 8.02 3.82
N SER A 62 -8.81 6.97 3.53
CA SER A 62 -8.52 5.60 4.00
C SER A 62 -7.27 5.03 3.34
N ALA A 63 -7.09 5.28 2.04
CA ALA A 63 -5.86 4.94 1.31
C ALA A 63 -4.61 5.61 1.93
N TYR A 64 -4.68 6.91 2.22
CA TYR A 64 -3.59 7.63 2.89
C TYR A 64 -3.28 7.04 4.27
N ALA A 65 -4.31 6.81 5.08
CA ALA A 65 -4.14 6.25 6.43
C ALA A 65 -3.49 4.86 6.42
N ALA A 66 -3.82 4.03 5.43
CA ALA A 66 -3.21 2.71 5.26
C ALA A 66 -1.71 2.81 4.93
N VAL A 67 -1.33 3.69 4.00
CA VAL A 67 0.07 3.93 3.64
C VAL A 67 0.87 4.50 4.82
N ASP A 68 0.33 5.49 5.52
CA ASP A 68 0.98 6.09 6.70
C ASP A 68 1.16 5.05 7.83
N SER A 69 0.17 4.19 8.03
CA SER A 69 0.26 3.09 8.99
C SER A 69 1.38 2.11 8.63
N ALA A 70 1.51 1.75 7.35
CA ALA A 70 2.59 0.88 6.87
C ALA A 70 3.97 1.53 7.06
N ILE A 71 4.12 2.81 6.73
CA ILE A 71 5.37 3.57 6.93
C ILE A 71 5.77 3.56 8.41
N ARG A 72 4.82 3.83 9.31
CA ARG A 72 5.08 3.83 10.75
C ARG A 72 5.55 2.46 11.24
N GLN A 73 4.84 1.39 10.87
CA GLN A 73 5.20 0.04 11.28
C GLN A 73 6.56 -0.42 10.73
N LEU A 74 6.88 -0.09 9.47
CA LEU A 74 8.19 -0.39 8.88
C LEU A 74 9.32 0.41 9.55
N THR A 75 9.04 1.64 9.98
CA THR A 75 9.98 2.43 10.79
C THR A 75 10.22 1.78 12.15
N ASP A 76 9.17 1.35 12.85
CA ASP A 76 9.28 0.64 14.13
C ASP A 76 10.12 -0.65 14.01
N VAL A 77 9.95 -1.39 12.92
CA VAL A 77 10.76 -2.59 12.62
C VAL A 77 12.23 -2.22 12.38
N ARG A 78 12.49 -1.19 11.58
CA ARG A 78 13.84 -0.72 11.30
C ARG A 78 14.56 -0.31 12.60
N ASP A 79 13.92 0.51 13.43
CA ASP A 79 14.49 0.97 14.69
C ASP A 79 14.83 -0.21 15.62
N SER A 80 13.98 -1.24 15.62
CA SER A 80 14.22 -2.48 16.37
C SER A 80 15.46 -3.23 15.87
N LEU A 81 15.67 -3.30 14.54
CA LEU A 81 16.85 -3.91 13.94
C LEU A 81 18.13 -3.11 14.21
N ASP A 82 18.05 -1.79 14.17
CA ASP A 82 19.19 -0.90 14.47
C ASP A 82 19.62 -1.06 15.94
N ASN A 83 18.67 -1.13 16.87
CA ASN A 83 18.94 -1.40 18.28
C ASN A 83 19.57 -2.79 18.51
N LEU A 84 19.09 -3.81 17.78
CA LEU A 84 19.69 -5.14 17.84
C LEU A 84 21.16 -5.11 17.39
N ALA A 85 21.47 -4.40 16.30
CA ALA A 85 22.83 -4.27 15.80
C ALA A 85 23.76 -3.60 16.81
N LEU A 86 23.32 -2.53 17.48
CA LEU A 86 24.09 -1.83 18.52
C LEU A 86 24.43 -2.74 19.71
N ASN A 87 23.48 -3.57 20.13
CA ASN A 87 23.67 -4.52 21.24
C ASN A 87 24.67 -5.63 20.91
N HIS A 88 24.81 -5.99 19.62
CA HIS A 88 25.79 -7.00 19.18
C HIS A 88 27.15 -6.41 18.76
N ALA A 89 27.25 -5.09 18.63
CA ALA A 89 28.50 -4.37 18.34
C ALA A 89 29.26 -3.94 19.61
N SER A 90 28.65 -4.09 20.79
CA SER A 90 29.19 -3.74 22.12
C SER A 90 29.73 -4.95 22.85
#